data_AF-V5WEK6-F1
#
_entry.id   AF-V5WEK6-F1
#
_cell.length_a   1.000
_cell.length_b   1.000
_cell.length_c   1.000
_cell.angle_alpha   90.00
_cell.angle_beta   90.00
_cell.angle_gamma   90.00
#
_symmetry.space_group_name_H-M   'P 1'
#
loop_
_entity.id
_entity.type
_entity.pdbx_description
1 polymer ?
#
loop_
_entity_poly.entity_id
_entity_poly.type
_entity_poly.pdbx_seq_one_letter_code
_entity_poly.pdbx_strand_id
1 'polypeptide(L)' 'MKRKRIGKSYKVQGLNGFETVISVLGEDEKHIDIRMTSMTAWGKNESTEELSKDLFESCIRTGYLQEISEELLTIQ' A
#
# COMPACT_ATOMS: atom_id res chain seq x y z
N MET A 1 19.25 12.60 1.60
CA MET A 1 18.32 12.22 0.51
C MET A 1 16.96 12.82 0.81
N LYS A 2 16.27 13.41 -0.17
CA LYS A 2 14.93 13.98 0.00
C LYS A 2 13.91 12.90 -0.43
N ARG A 3 13.17 12.32 0.51
CA ARG A 3 12.08 11.37 0.20
C ARG A 3 10.89 12.16 -0.34
N LYS A 4 10.41 11.80 -1.54
CA LYS A 4 9.26 12.45 -2.18
C LYS A 4 7.99 11.82 -1.61
N ARG A 5 7.09 12.62 -1.02
CA ARG A 5 5.79 12.13 -0.55
C ARG A 5 4.86 11.89 -1.73
N ILE A 6 4.29 10.70 -1.82
CA ILE A 6 3.40 10.28 -2.90
C ILE A 6 2.12 9.76 -2.25
N GLY A 7 1.04 10.55 -2.26
CA GLY A 7 -0.24 10.18 -1.65
C GLY A 7 -1.03 9.15 -2.45
N LYS A 8 -0.39 8.06 -2.88
CA LYS A 8 -1.03 6.98 -3.63
C LYS A 8 -1.37 5.82 -2.71
N SER A 9 -2.51 5.18 -2.94
CA SER A 9 -2.94 3.99 -2.21
C SER A 9 -3.30 2.86 -3.16
N TYR A 10 -3.10 1.62 -2.71
CA TYR A 10 -3.29 0.40 -3.50
C TYR A 10 -4.01 -0.64 -2.67
N LYS A 11 -4.98 -1.36 -3.26
CA LYS A 11 -5.60 -2.54 -2.65
C LYS A 11 -4.80 -3.79 -3.03
N VAL A 12 -4.55 -4.65 -2.06
CA VAL A 12 -3.94 -5.98 -2.27
C VAL A 12 -5.00 -6.95 -2.78
N GLN A 13 -4.74 -7.60 -3.90
CA GLN A 13 -5.63 -8.59 -4.51
C GLN A 13 -5.30 -10.02 -4.04
N GLY A 14 -6.32 -10.88 -3.97
CA GLY A 14 -6.15 -12.32 -3.69
C GLY A 14 -6.20 -12.73 -2.21
N LEU A 15 -6.37 -11.78 -1.29
CA LEU A 15 -6.59 -12.09 0.14
C LEU A 15 -8.10 -12.14 0.44
N ASN A 16 -8.68 -13.35 0.36
CA ASN A 16 -10.09 -13.55 0.72
C ASN A 16 -10.30 -13.28 2.22
N GLY A 17 -11.20 -12.35 2.56
CA GLY A 17 -11.58 -12.02 3.93
C GLY A 17 -10.69 -11.00 4.65
N PHE A 18 -9.63 -10.51 3.99
CA PHE A 18 -8.76 -9.46 4.52
C PHE A 18 -8.75 -8.28 3.54
N GLU A 19 -9.23 -7.12 3.99
CA GLU A 19 -9.04 -5.91 3.21
C GLU A 19 -7.72 -5.27 3.61
N THR A 20 -6.69 -5.51 2.79
CA THR A 20 -5.38 -4.89 2.97
C THR A 20 -5.18 -3.78 1.94
N VAL A 21 -4.86 -2.59 2.45
CA VAL A 21 -4.51 -1.41 1.67
C VAL A 21 -3.07 -1.02 1.96
N ILE A 22 -2.35 -0.64 0.92
CA ILE A 22 -0.99 -0.11 0.99
C ILE A 22 -1.03 1.36 0.60
N SER A 23 -0.65 2.25 1.51
CA SER A 23 -0.43 3.67 1.22
C SER A 23 1.06 3.93 1.05
N VAL A 24 1.46 4.58 -0.04
CA VAL A 24 2.86 5.03 -0.22
C VAL A 24 3.09 6.25 0.67
N LEU A 25 4.14 6.20 1.48
CA LEU A 25 4.54 7.29 2.37
C LEU A 25 5.65 8.13 1.74
N GLY A 26 6.55 7.46 1.02
CA GLY A 26 7.61 8.09 0.27
C GLY A 26 8.37 7.10 -0.59
N GLU A 27 9.19 7.63 -1.50
CA GLU A 27 10.11 6.83 -2.30
C GLU A 27 11.50 7.47 -2.33
N ASP A 28 12.51 6.62 -2.51
CA ASP A 28 13.84 6.99 -2.97
C ASP A 28 14.21 6.22 -4.26
N GLU A 29 15.49 6.24 -4.64
CA GLU A 29 15.95 5.60 -5.88
C GLU A 29 15.79 4.08 -5.90
N LYS A 30 15.77 3.43 -4.73
CA LYS A 30 15.80 1.97 -4.60
C LYS A 30 14.62 1.41 -3.82
N HIS A 31 14.02 2.21 -2.94
CA HIS A 31 13.01 1.75 -1.99
C HIS A 31 11.78 2.64 -1.97
N ILE A 32 10.68 2.04 -1.52
CA ILE A 32 9.39 2.66 -1.29
C ILE A 32 8.99 2.39 0.15
N ASP A 33 8.79 3.47 0.91
CA ASP A 33 8.19 3.39 2.23
C ASP A 33 6.68 3.28 2.07
N ILE A 34 6.10 2.27 2.72
CA ILE A 34 4.67 2.03 2.69
C ILE A 34 4.08 1.92 4.08
N ARG A 35 2.82 2.31 4.22
CA ARG A 35 1.96 1.92 5.34
C ARG A 35 1.00 0.86 4.83
N MET A 36 1.06 -0.32 5.42
CA MET A 36 0.09 -1.38 5.19
C MET A 36 -0.98 -1.32 6.28
N THR A 37 -2.24 -1.19 5.86
CA THR A 37 -3.42 -1.19 6.71
C THR A 37 -4.24 -2.43 6.38
N SER A 38 -4.41 -3.34 7.33
CA SER A 38 -5.25 -4.52 7.18
C SER A 38 -6.49 -4.41 8.06
N MET A 39 -7.66 -4.57 7.45
CA MET A 39 -8.95 -4.65 8.15
C MET A 39 -9.35 -6.11 8.33
N THR A 40 -9.61 -6.48 9.58
CA THR A 40 -10.10 -7.80 9.98
C THR A 40 -11.39 -7.67 10.79
N ALA A 41 -12.09 -8.78 11.03
CA ALA A 41 -13.27 -8.81 11.90
C ALA A 41 -12.98 -8.34 13.35
N TRP A 42 -11.72 -8.40 13.78
CA TRP A 42 -11.29 -8.02 15.13
C TRP A 42 -10.73 -6.60 15.22
N GLY A 43 -10.65 -5.89 14.08
CA GLY A 43 -10.20 -4.51 14.03
C GLY A 43 -9.14 -4.26 12.96
N LYS A 44 -8.54 -3.07 13.07
CA LYS A 44 -7.56 -2.51 12.14
C LYS A 44 -6.14 -2.77 12.64
N ASN A 45 -5.28 -3.30 11.78
CA ASN A 45 -3.85 -3.41 12.02
C ASN A 45 -3.10 -2.52 11.03
N GLU A 46 -2.14 -1.74 11.52
CA GLU A 46 -1.28 -0.88 10.71
C GLU A 46 0.18 -1.20 10.97
N SER A 47 0.96 -1.26 9.89
CA SER A 47 2.41 -1.44 9.94
C SER A 47 3.06 -0.57 8.87
N THR A 48 4.29 -0.13 9.15
CA THR A 48 5.12 0.59 8.18
C THR A 48 6.24 -0.33 7.74
N GLU A 49 6.40 -0.46 6.43
CA GLU A 49 7.38 -1.34 5.82
C GLU A 49 8.14 -0.63 4.70
N GLU A 50 9.31 -1.14 4.36
CA GLU A 50 10.11 -0.69 3.23
C GLU A 50 10.15 -1.81 2.19
N LEU A 51 9.78 -1.48 0.95
CA LEU A 51 9.83 -2.41 -0.19
C LEU A 51 10.87 -1.93 -1.19
N SER A 52 11.52 -2.86 -1.89
CA SER A 52 12.30 -2.47 -3.07
C SER A 52 11.36 -1.97 -4.17
N LYS A 53 11.84 -1.01 -4.94
CA LYS A 53 11.08 -0.44 -6.07
C LYS A 53 10.71 -1.52 -7.10
N ASP A 54 11.65 -2.42 -7.39
CA ASP A 54 11.44 -3.54 -8.32
C ASP A 54 10.30 -4.46 -7.87
N LEU A 55 10.23 -4.78 -6.57
CA LEU A 55 9.17 -5.61 -6.02
C LEU A 55 7.82 -4.90 -6.14
N PHE A 56 7.76 -3.64 -5.75
CA PHE A 56 6.53 -2.85 -5.79
C PHE A 56 5.99 -2.71 -7.22
N GLU A 57 6.86 -2.36 -8.19
CA GLU A 57 6.49 -2.25 -9.59
C GLU A 57 6.06 -3.60 -10.18
N SER A 58 6.72 -4.69 -9.78
CA SER A 58 6.31 -6.03 -10.16
C SER A 58 4.90 -6.34 -9.65
N CYS A 59 4.60 -6.01 -8.39
CA CYS A 59 3.27 -6.21 -7.81
C CYS A 59 2.17 -5.41 -8.51
N ILE A 60 2.47 -4.19 -8.96
CA ILE A 60 1.53 -3.41 -9.79
C ILE A 60 1.33 -4.09 -11.15
N ARG A 61 2.44 -4.45 -11.81
CA ARG A 61 2.43 -5.05 -13.16
C ARG A 61 1.68 -6.38 -13.20
N THR A 62 1.76 -7.20 -12.14
CA THR A 62 1.04 -8.47 -12.05
C THR A 62 -0.43 -8.31 -11.62
N GLY A 63 -0.87 -7.10 -11.27
CA GLY A 63 -2.20 -6.84 -10.75
C GLY A 63 -2.38 -7.26 -9.29
N TYR A 64 -1.31 -7.61 -8.58
CA TYR A 64 -1.36 -7.88 -7.14
C TYR A 64 -1.69 -6.62 -6.35
N LEU A 65 -1.18 -5.46 -6.79
CA LEU A 65 -1.54 -4.14 -6.27
C LEU A 65 -2.36 -3.37 -7.30
N GLN A 66 -3.58 -3.01 -6.92
CA GLN A 66 -4.46 -2.19 -7.74
C GLN A 66 -4.57 -0.79 -7.13
N GLU A 67 -4.21 0.24 -7.89
CA GLU A 67 -4.33 1.64 -7.45
C GLU A 67 -5.79 1.96 -7.14
N ILE A 68 -6.03 2.61 -6.00
CA ILE A 68 -7.35 3.05 -5.55
C ILE A 68 -7.33 4.55 -5.28
N SER A 69 -8.45 5.23 -5.52
CA SER A 69 -8.59 6.62 -5.11
C SER A 69 -8.68 6.71 -3.58
N GLU A 70 -8.00 7.71 -3.01
CA GLU A 70 -7.96 7.96 -1.57
C GLU A 70 -9.37 8.24 -0.98
N GLU A 71 -10.32 8.60 -1.84
CA GLU A 71 -11.74 8.78 -1.55
C GLU A 71 -12.41 7.52 -0.98
N LEU A 72 -11.82 6.33 -1.21
CA LEU A 72 -12.31 5.04 -0.69
C LEU A 72 -11.83 4.71 0.74
N LEU A 73 -10.91 5.50 1.32
CA LEU A 73 -10.38 5.27 2.67
C LEU A 73 -11.10 6.05 3.76
N THR A 74 -12.13 6.83 3.39
CA THR A 74 -12.94 7.64 4.29
C THR A 74 -14.32 7.01 4.46
N ILE A 75 -14.38 5.76 4.92
CA ILE A 75 -15.61 5.26 5.55
C ILE A 75 -15.38 5.36 7.07
N GLN A 76 -16.13 6.29 7.65
CA GLN A 76 -16.11 6.73 9.04
C GLN A 76 -16.40 5.61 10.04
#